data_AF-A0A6H2H7Q2-F1
#
_entry.id   AF-A0A6H2H7Q2-F1
#
_cell.length_a   1.000
_cell.length_b   1.000
_cell.length_c   1.000
_cell.angle_alpha   90.00
_cell.angle_beta   90.00
_cell.angle_gamma   90.00
#
_symmetry.space_group_name_H-M   'P 1'
#
loop_
_entity.id
_entity.type
_entity.pdbx_description
1 polymer ?
#
loop_
_entity_poly.entity_id
_entity_poly.type
_entity_poly.pdbx_seq_one_letter_code
_entity_poly.pdbx_strand_id
1 'polypeptide(L)'
;MVSIEVNIKLILIGVVLLFGVQSGFAESADLPTGWRLPTNLELSDAWRNDDLQRFAAVKGDFNGDGFLDQAMILVSDRGNRLGLFVFLSQIKKTEKVYKLDEIKDKSFLQVTGLNKVSAGKYKTACGKGYWNCKDGELSEIKISNDAVSYFKKESASSYFWWNKRSNSFVRTWMSD
;
A
#
# COMPACT_ATOMS: atom_id res chain seq x y z
N MET A 1 -76.28 -1.67 12.59
CA MET A 1 -75.44 -2.59 11.79
C MET A 1 -75.36 -2.04 10.39
N VAL A 2 -74.15 -1.76 9.91
CA VAL A 2 -73.64 -1.79 8.53
C VAL A 2 -72.42 -0.84 8.51
N SER A 3 -71.26 -1.45 8.30
CA SER A 3 -69.94 -0.82 8.20
C SER A 3 -69.84 0.07 6.97
N ILE A 4 -69.09 1.17 7.05
CA ILE A 4 -68.63 1.92 5.88
C ILE A 4 -67.11 2.08 5.96
N GLU A 5 -66.46 1.65 4.90
CA GLU A 5 -65.03 1.40 4.74
C GLU A 5 -64.19 2.69 4.70
N VAL A 6 -62.98 2.57 5.25
CA VAL A 6 -61.93 3.57 5.26
C VAL A 6 -61.27 3.63 3.88
N ASN A 7 -61.42 4.75 3.16
CA ASN A 7 -60.64 5.04 1.96
C ASN A 7 -59.51 6.03 2.29
N ILE A 8 -58.36 5.49 2.70
CA ILE A 8 -57.11 6.25 2.84
C ILE A 8 -56.53 6.45 1.43
N LYS A 9 -56.72 7.64 0.86
CA LYS A 9 -55.96 8.07 -0.31
C LYS A 9 -54.54 8.41 0.11
N LEU A 10 -53.60 7.54 -0.27
CA LEU A 10 -52.17 7.79 -0.32
C LEU A 10 -51.88 9.11 -1.05
N ILE A 11 -51.15 10.02 -0.42
CA ILE A 11 -50.35 11.03 -1.11
C ILE A 11 -48.93 10.90 -0.54
N LEU A 12 -48.14 9.99 -1.13
CA LEU A 12 -46.69 9.96 -0.97
C LEU A 12 -46.11 11.05 -1.89
N ILE A 13 -45.64 12.14 -1.30
CA ILE A 13 -44.78 13.11 -1.99
C ILE A 13 -43.39 12.47 -2.08
N GLY A 14 -43.08 11.92 -3.26
CA GLY A 14 -41.77 11.37 -3.60
C GLY A 14 -40.75 12.49 -3.79
N VAL A 15 -39.88 12.69 -2.80
CA VAL A 15 -38.66 13.47 -2.96
C VAL A 15 -37.62 12.58 -3.63
N VAL A 16 -37.49 12.71 -4.96
CA VAL A 16 -36.42 12.08 -5.74
C VAL A 16 -35.13 12.87 -5.50
N LEU A 17 -34.34 12.45 -4.52
CA LEU A 17 -32.97 12.90 -4.32
C LEU A 17 -32.09 12.28 -5.41
N LEU A 18 -31.90 13.01 -6.51
CA LEU A 18 -30.87 12.77 -7.51
C LEU A 18 -29.49 13.01 -6.89
N PHE A 19 -28.95 12.00 -6.21
CA PHE A 19 -27.52 11.95 -5.92
C PHE A 19 -26.78 11.63 -7.23
N GLY A 20 -26.32 12.69 -7.89
CA GLY A 20 -25.34 12.58 -8.96
C GLY A 20 -24.07 11.97 -8.39
N VAL A 21 -23.88 10.67 -8.64
CA VAL A 21 -22.62 9.99 -8.36
C VAL A 21 -21.60 10.54 -9.36
N GLN A 22 -20.87 11.58 -8.96
CA GLN A 22 -19.70 12.00 -9.72
C GLN A 22 -18.63 10.93 -9.53
N SER A 23 -18.51 10.05 -10.52
CA SER A 23 -17.37 9.18 -10.68
C SER A 23 -16.14 10.04 -10.97
N GLY A 24 -15.46 10.48 -9.92
CA GLY A 24 -14.12 11.04 -10.03
C GLY A 24 -13.19 9.94 -10.52
N PHE A 25 -12.85 9.95 -11.81
CA PHE A 25 -11.76 9.13 -12.32
C PHE A 25 -10.47 9.58 -11.62
N ALA A 26 -9.84 8.66 -10.89
CA ALA A 26 -8.55 8.89 -10.28
C ALA A 26 -7.52 9.09 -11.40
N GLU A 27 -6.98 10.30 -11.48
CA GLU A 27 -5.82 10.64 -12.32
C GLU A 27 -4.64 9.78 -11.85
N SER A 28 -3.99 9.07 -12.76
CA SER A 28 -2.84 8.22 -12.42
C SER A 28 -1.67 9.11 -12.03
N ALA A 29 -1.13 8.88 -10.83
CA ALA A 29 0.17 9.39 -10.40
C ALA A 29 1.21 9.34 -11.53
N ASP A 30 1.86 10.46 -11.82
CA ASP A 30 2.99 10.48 -12.75
C ASP A 30 4.14 9.64 -12.17
N LEU A 31 4.56 8.61 -12.90
CA LEU A 31 5.66 7.76 -12.46
C LEU A 31 7.00 8.52 -12.56
N PRO A 32 7.99 8.23 -11.68
CA PRO A 32 9.31 8.82 -11.79
C PRO A 32 9.94 8.56 -13.17
N THR A 33 10.59 9.58 -13.74
CA THR A 33 11.28 9.49 -15.03
C THR A 33 12.22 8.28 -15.05
N GLY A 34 12.09 7.45 -16.09
CA GLY A 34 12.91 6.24 -16.26
C GLY A 34 12.36 4.99 -15.56
N TRP A 35 11.13 5.06 -15.05
CA TRP A 35 10.45 3.94 -14.39
C TRP A 35 9.10 3.69 -15.03
N ARG A 36 8.71 2.41 -15.05
CA ARG A 36 7.42 1.96 -15.56
C ARG A 36 6.81 0.94 -14.61
N LEU A 37 5.52 0.72 -14.77
CA LEU A 37 4.87 -0.43 -14.16
C LEU A 37 5.47 -1.73 -14.70
N PRO A 38 5.56 -2.79 -13.88
CA PRO A 38 5.75 -4.15 -14.37
C PRO A 38 4.64 -4.51 -15.36
N THR A 39 4.98 -5.29 -16.38
CA THR A 39 3.99 -5.82 -17.33
C THR A 39 3.24 -7.02 -16.74
N ASN A 40 2.07 -7.35 -17.30
CA ASN A 40 1.33 -8.56 -16.91
C ASN A 40 2.13 -9.85 -17.08
N LEU A 41 3.04 -9.90 -18.07
CA LEU A 41 3.94 -11.04 -18.28
C LEU A 41 5.00 -11.13 -17.18
N GLU A 42 5.58 -9.98 -16.80
CA GLU A 42 6.55 -9.92 -15.70
C GLU A 42 5.94 -10.25 -14.32
N LEU A 43 4.62 -10.14 -14.18
CA LEU A 43 3.84 -10.51 -12.99
C LEU A 43 3.03 -11.80 -13.20
N SER A 44 3.43 -12.69 -14.12
CA SER A 44 2.62 -13.86 -14.49
C SER A 44 2.81 -15.08 -13.57
N ASP A 45 3.77 -15.04 -12.65
CA ASP A 45 4.03 -16.14 -11.72
C ASP A 45 2.79 -16.48 -10.87
N ALA A 46 2.48 -17.77 -10.76
CA ALA A 46 1.22 -18.25 -10.19
C ALA A 46 0.97 -17.78 -8.74
N TRP A 47 2.04 -17.65 -7.94
CA TRP A 47 1.95 -17.19 -6.55
C TRP A 47 1.41 -15.76 -6.41
N ARG A 48 1.47 -14.96 -7.48
CA ARG A 48 0.96 -13.59 -7.47
C ARG A 48 -0.56 -13.52 -7.62
N ASN A 49 -1.23 -14.61 -7.99
CA ASN A 49 -2.67 -14.61 -8.23
C ASN A 49 -3.50 -14.50 -6.94
N ASP A 50 -2.87 -14.65 -5.78
CA ASP A 50 -3.52 -14.50 -4.47
C ASP A 50 -3.82 -13.03 -4.10
N ASP A 51 -3.31 -12.07 -4.88
CA ASP A 51 -3.55 -10.64 -4.70
C ASP A 51 -4.01 -9.95 -6.00
N LEU A 52 -4.98 -9.04 -5.89
CA LEU A 52 -5.54 -8.32 -7.05
C LEU A 52 -4.51 -7.39 -7.73
N GLN A 53 -3.58 -6.84 -6.95
CA GLN A 53 -2.46 -6.03 -7.45
C GLN A 53 -1.22 -6.91 -7.72
N ARG A 54 -1.38 -8.23 -7.65
CA ARG A 54 -0.31 -9.23 -7.84
C ARG A 54 0.89 -9.02 -6.92
N PHE A 55 0.69 -8.46 -5.73
CA PHE A 55 1.74 -8.01 -4.81
C PHE A 55 2.70 -6.98 -5.41
N ALA A 56 2.37 -6.32 -6.52
CA ALA A 56 3.20 -5.30 -7.14
C ALA A 56 2.94 -3.90 -6.58
N ALA A 57 1.80 -3.70 -5.90
CA ALA A 57 1.44 -2.44 -5.29
C ALA A 57 0.50 -2.63 -4.10
N VAL A 58 0.54 -1.69 -3.17
CA VAL A 58 -0.30 -1.67 -1.97
C VAL A 58 -0.66 -0.24 -1.60
N LYS A 59 -1.85 -0.05 -1.03
CA LYS A 59 -2.34 1.26 -0.58
C LYS A 59 -2.52 1.29 0.93
N GLY A 60 -2.26 2.43 1.56
CA GLY A 60 -2.43 2.63 3.00
C GLY A 60 -2.15 4.08 3.37
N ASP A 61 -2.50 4.49 4.59
CA ASP A 61 -2.07 5.79 5.14
C ASP A 61 -0.70 5.58 5.81
N PHE A 62 0.38 5.81 5.05
CA PHE A 62 1.72 5.44 5.49
C PHE A 62 2.33 6.53 6.38
N ASN A 63 2.07 7.80 6.08
CA ASN A 63 2.60 8.93 6.86
C ASN A 63 1.69 9.33 8.04
N GLY A 64 0.44 8.86 8.08
CA GLY A 64 -0.54 9.13 9.14
C GLY A 64 -1.24 10.48 8.99
N ASP A 65 -1.40 10.98 7.77
CA ASP A 65 -2.08 12.24 7.47
C ASP A 65 -3.56 12.07 7.09
N GLY A 66 -4.04 10.82 7.05
CA GLY A 66 -5.42 10.47 6.72
C GLY A 66 -5.71 10.36 5.22
N PHE A 67 -4.73 10.60 4.35
CA PHE A 67 -4.85 10.37 2.92
C PHE A 67 -4.37 8.96 2.55
N LEU A 68 -4.94 8.42 1.48
CA LEU A 68 -4.54 7.11 0.98
C LEU A 68 -3.30 7.27 0.09
N ASP A 69 -2.18 6.71 0.53
CA ASP A 69 -0.93 6.64 -0.21
C ASP A 69 -0.83 5.36 -1.03
N GLN A 70 0.18 5.29 -1.92
CA GLN A 70 0.45 4.10 -2.71
C GLN A 70 1.93 3.73 -2.70
N ALA A 71 2.23 2.46 -2.43
CA ALA A 71 3.55 1.87 -2.62
C ALA A 71 3.54 0.96 -3.84
N MET A 72 4.60 1.00 -4.66
CA MET A 72 4.69 0.25 -5.92
C MET A 72 6.10 -0.28 -6.15
N ILE A 73 6.17 -1.50 -6.69
CA ILE A 73 7.37 -2.02 -7.33
C ILE A 73 7.37 -1.53 -8.77
N LEU A 74 8.39 -0.77 -9.16
CA LEU A 74 8.59 -0.28 -10.52
C LEU A 74 9.82 -0.91 -11.17
N VAL A 75 9.79 -0.98 -12.49
CA VAL A 75 10.88 -1.49 -13.32
C VAL A 75 11.53 -0.34 -14.09
N SER A 76 12.86 -0.33 -14.19
CA SER A 76 13.55 0.69 -14.97
C SER A 76 13.32 0.49 -16.48
N ASP A 77 13.10 1.58 -17.21
CA ASP A 77 12.94 1.60 -18.67
C ASP A 77 14.25 1.30 -19.42
N ARG A 78 15.38 1.71 -18.83
CA ARG A 78 16.72 1.74 -19.46
C ARG A 78 17.72 0.78 -18.81
N GLY A 79 17.29 -0.15 -17.96
CA GLY A 79 18.23 -1.03 -17.28
C GLY A 79 17.61 -2.25 -16.58
N ASN A 80 18.48 -3.17 -16.17
CA ASN A 80 18.11 -4.36 -15.41
C ASN A 80 17.93 -4.03 -13.92
N ARG A 81 16.94 -3.18 -13.58
CA ARG A 81 16.72 -2.72 -12.20
C ARG A 81 15.26 -2.77 -11.78
N LEU A 82 15.07 -3.00 -10.49
CA LEU A 82 13.81 -2.98 -9.77
C LEU A 82 13.87 -1.91 -8.68
N GLY A 83 12.79 -1.18 -8.43
CA GLY A 83 12.74 -0.17 -7.37
C GLY A 83 11.43 -0.23 -6.60
N LEU A 84 11.49 -0.02 -5.29
CA LEU A 84 10.33 0.19 -4.44
C LEU A 84 10.11 1.69 -4.26
N PHE A 85 8.93 2.16 -4.61
CA PHE A 85 8.52 3.56 -4.50
C PHE A 85 7.30 3.71 -3.60
N VAL A 86 7.22 4.85 -2.91
CA VAL A 86 6.02 5.30 -2.20
C VAL A 86 5.64 6.69 -2.70
N PHE A 87 4.39 6.85 -3.07
CA PHE A 87 3.74 8.08 -3.49
C PHE A 87 2.84 8.53 -2.33
N LEU A 88 3.29 9.55 -1.60
CA LEU A 88 2.48 10.15 -0.53
C LEU A 88 1.49 11.14 -1.12
N SER A 89 0.21 10.89 -0.90
CA SER A 89 -0.88 11.80 -1.25
C SER A 89 -0.80 13.05 -0.36
N GLN A 90 -1.15 14.22 -0.90
CA GLN A 90 -1.21 15.47 -0.11
C GLN A 90 -2.46 16.26 -0.44
N ILE A 91 -2.90 17.11 0.50
CA ILE A 91 -4.10 17.98 0.39
C ILE A 91 -4.14 18.78 -0.92
N LYS A 92 -2.98 19.17 -1.46
CA LYS A 92 -2.87 19.97 -2.70
C LYS A 92 -2.74 19.12 -3.98
N LYS A 93 -3.00 17.80 -3.90
CA LYS A 93 -2.76 16.82 -4.97
C LYS A 93 -1.30 16.77 -5.46
N THR A 94 -0.36 17.29 -4.68
CA THR A 94 1.07 17.16 -4.96
C THR A 94 1.57 15.87 -4.34
N GLU A 95 1.94 14.89 -5.16
CA GLU A 95 2.48 13.63 -4.65
C GLU A 95 3.96 13.78 -4.31
N LYS A 96 4.34 13.39 -3.08
CA LYS A 96 5.75 13.29 -2.72
C LYS A 96 6.21 11.86 -2.91
N VAL A 97 7.18 11.67 -3.82
CA VAL A 97 7.69 10.34 -4.17
C VAL A 97 8.97 10.02 -3.40
N TYR A 98 9.01 8.83 -2.80
CA TYR A 98 10.17 8.26 -2.12
C TYR A 98 10.60 6.98 -2.81
N LYS A 99 11.88 6.87 -3.19
CA LYS A 99 12.49 5.59 -3.58
C LYS A 99 13.07 4.93 -2.32
N LEU A 100 12.47 3.83 -1.89
CA LEU A 100 12.80 3.15 -0.63
C LEU A 100 13.85 2.06 -0.79
N ASP A 101 13.89 1.39 -1.94
CA ASP A 101 14.89 0.37 -2.26
C ASP A 101 15.14 0.32 -3.77
N GLU A 102 16.32 -0.17 -4.15
CA GLU A 102 16.68 -0.43 -5.55
C GLU A 102 17.55 -1.70 -5.65
N ILE A 103 17.11 -2.64 -6.48
CA ILE A 103 17.84 -3.87 -6.77
C ILE A 103 18.39 -3.79 -8.20
N LYS A 104 19.69 -4.04 -8.36
CA LYS A 104 20.40 -4.01 -9.65
C LYS A 104 20.23 -5.29 -10.48
N ASP A 105 19.10 -5.96 -10.30
CA ASP A 105 18.71 -7.10 -11.12
C ASP A 105 17.17 -7.20 -11.11
N LYS A 106 16.57 -7.04 -12.29
CA LYS A 106 15.11 -7.12 -12.47
C LYS A 106 14.59 -8.53 -12.24
N SER A 107 15.43 -9.57 -12.34
CA SER A 107 15.01 -10.96 -12.09
C SER A 107 14.37 -11.13 -10.70
N PHE A 108 14.80 -10.34 -9.71
CA PHE A 108 14.22 -10.31 -8.37
C PHE A 108 12.74 -9.91 -8.36
N LEU A 109 12.21 -9.31 -9.42
CA LEU A 109 10.78 -9.12 -9.54
C LEU A 109 10.05 -10.45 -9.36
N GLN A 110 10.51 -11.57 -9.92
CA GLN A 110 9.80 -12.87 -9.82
C GLN A 110 9.58 -13.36 -8.38
N VAL A 111 10.39 -12.89 -7.43
CA VAL A 111 10.34 -13.31 -6.03
C VAL A 111 10.00 -12.18 -5.07
N THR A 112 9.83 -10.94 -5.52
CA THR A 112 9.56 -9.79 -4.62
C THR A 112 8.10 -9.37 -4.64
N GLY A 113 7.57 -8.99 -3.49
CA GLY A 113 6.20 -8.51 -3.37
C GLY A 113 6.02 -7.50 -2.25
N LEU A 114 4.83 -6.89 -2.25
CA LEU A 114 4.38 -5.91 -1.27
C LEU A 114 3.13 -6.39 -0.55
N ASN A 115 3.09 -6.17 0.75
CA ASN A 115 1.89 -6.32 1.58
C ASN A 115 1.68 -5.09 2.45
N LYS A 116 0.43 -4.87 2.87
CA LYS A 116 0.12 -3.84 3.85
C LYS A 116 0.36 -4.39 5.25
N VAL A 117 0.97 -3.60 6.10
CA VAL A 117 1.11 -3.89 7.53
C VAL A 117 0.32 -2.83 8.28
N SER A 118 -0.60 -3.24 9.14
CA SER A 118 -1.38 -2.30 9.94
C SER A 118 -0.59 -1.79 11.15
N ALA A 119 -1.07 -0.71 11.76
CA ALA A 119 -0.52 -0.23 13.02
C ALA A 119 -0.48 -1.34 14.09
N GLY A 120 0.60 -1.40 14.87
CA GLY A 120 0.80 -2.49 15.82
C GLY A 120 2.21 -2.54 16.39
N LYS A 121 2.43 -3.57 17.20
CA LYS A 121 3.76 -3.93 17.74
C LYS A 121 4.26 -5.18 17.02
N TYR A 122 5.52 -5.14 16.58
CA TYR A 122 6.11 -6.22 15.81
C TYR A 122 7.50 -6.54 16.32
N LYS A 123 7.74 -7.82 16.64
CA LYS A 123 9.10 -8.32 16.91
C LYS A 123 9.90 -8.29 15.63
N THR A 124 11.10 -7.72 15.69
CA THR A 124 12.03 -7.69 14.56
C THR A 124 12.74 -9.02 14.41
N ALA A 125 13.44 -9.23 13.30
CA ALA A 125 14.22 -10.46 13.10
C ALA A 125 15.27 -10.67 14.22
N CYS A 126 15.97 -9.60 14.63
CA CYS A 126 16.90 -9.67 15.75
C CYS A 126 16.18 -9.94 17.08
N GLY A 127 15.01 -9.34 17.31
CA GLY A 127 14.20 -9.60 18.50
C GLY A 127 13.59 -11.00 18.57
N LYS A 128 13.50 -11.69 17.44
CA LYS A 128 13.18 -13.13 17.35
C LYS A 128 14.41 -14.03 17.54
N GLY A 129 15.62 -13.48 17.62
CA GLY A 129 16.85 -14.23 17.87
C GLY A 129 17.56 -14.75 16.61
N TYR A 130 17.23 -14.25 15.40
CA TYR A 130 17.96 -14.61 14.19
C TYR A 130 19.41 -14.11 14.21
N TRP A 131 19.65 -13.00 14.91
CA TRP A 131 20.97 -12.48 15.26
C TRP A 131 20.86 -11.61 16.52
N ASN A 132 22.00 -11.29 17.12
CA ASN A 132 22.06 -10.31 18.20
C ASN A 132 21.74 -8.92 17.66
N CYS A 133 20.71 -8.26 18.20
CA CYS A 133 20.40 -6.87 17.87
C CYS A 133 21.65 -6.01 18.07
N LYS A 134 22.01 -5.24 17.05
CA LYS A 134 23.13 -4.30 17.13
C LYS A 134 22.76 -3.10 18.01
N ASP A 135 23.75 -2.32 18.41
CA ASP A 135 23.50 -1.06 19.13
C ASP A 135 22.56 -0.15 18.32
N GLY A 136 21.44 0.21 18.93
CA GLY A 136 20.38 1.01 18.30
C GLY A 136 19.38 0.23 17.44
N GLU A 137 19.57 -1.07 17.22
CA GLU A 137 18.58 -1.95 16.59
C GLU A 137 17.54 -2.38 17.62
N LEU A 138 16.26 -2.14 17.33
CA LEU A 138 15.17 -2.48 18.23
C LEU A 138 14.76 -3.94 18.05
N SER A 139 14.59 -4.67 19.17
CA SER A 139 14.02 -6.02 19.17
C SER A 139 12.50 -6.02 18.90
N GLU A 140 11.84 -4.89 19.12
CA GLU A 140 10.44 -4.66 18.80
C GLU A 140 10.27 -3.24 18.25
N ILE A 141 9.50 -3.10 17.16
CA ILE A 141 9.07 -1.81 16.64
C ILE A 141 7.58 -1.59 16.92
N LYS A 142 7.22 -0.33 17.18
CA LYS A 142 5.83 0.11 17.24
C LYS A 142 5.52 0.95 16.01
N ILE A 143 4.66 0.43 15.15
CA ILE A 143 4.18 1.13 13.96
C ILE A 143 2.85 1.80 14.32
N SER A 144 2.77 3.11 14.09
CA SER A 144 1.59 3.91 14.47
C SER A 144 0.55 4.08 13.35
N ASN A 145 0.93 3.89 12.09
CA ASN A 145 0.07 3.99 10.92
C ASN A 145 0.15 2.70 10.08
N ASP A 146 -0.40 2.68 8.87
CA ASP A 146 -0.08 1.60 7.93
C ASP A 146 1.41 1.65 7.54
N ALA A 147 1.96 0.52 7.12
CA ALA A 147 3.33 0.37 6.66
C ALA A 147 3.41 -0.59 5.46
N VAL A 148 4.56 -0.60 4.80
CA VAL A 148 4.81 -1.46 3.63
C VAL A 148 5.67 -2.65 4.06
N SER A 149 5.13 -3.86 3.97
CA SER A 149 5.94 -5.07 3.99
C SER A 149 6.52 -5.30 2.60
N TYR A 150 7.84 -5.23 2.47
CA TYR A 150 8.57 -5.60 1.27
C TYR A 150 9.27 -6.93 1.50
N PHE A 151 8.82 -7.97 0.79
CA PHE A 151 9.25 -9.34 1.01
C PHE A 151 9.87 -9.96 -0.23
N LYS A 152 10.73 -10.95 -0.01
CA LYS A 152 11.08 -11.97 -1.00
C LYS A 152 10.37 -13.27 -0.62
N LYS A 153 9.61 -13.86 -1.53
CA LYS A 153 8.91 -15.13 -1.34
C LYS A 153 9.91 -16.17 -0.80
N GLU A 154 9.51 -16.86 0.28
CA GLU A 154 10.31 -17.91 0.94
C GLU A 154 11.68 -17.42 1.46
N SER A 155 11.83 -16.13 1.74
CA SER A 155 13.10 -15.54 2.14
C SER A 155 12.88 -14.34 3.08
N ALA A 156 13.79 -13.36 3.04
CA ALA A 156 13.76 -12.21 3.92
C ALA A 156 12.59 -11.26 3.63
N SER A 157 12.02 -10.70 4.70
CA SER A 157 11.07 -9.61 4.65
C SER A 157 11.60 -8.37 5.38
N SER A 158 11.12 -7.19 5.02
CA SER A 158 11.42 -5.96 5.72
C SER A 158 10.22 -5.04 5.70
N TYR A 159 10.02 -4.30 6.79
CA TYR A 159 8.99 -3.28 6.85
C TYR A 159 9.61 -1.92 6.58
N PHE A 160 8.94 -1.12 5.74
CA PHE A 160 9.16 0.31 5.62
C PHE A 160 8.01 1.03 6.30
N TRP A 161 8.33 1.78 7.36
CA TRP A 161 7.36 2.48 8.17
C TRP A 161 7.79 3.93 8.39
N TRP A 162 6.81 4.81 8.59
CA TRP A 162 7.06 6.23 8.74
C TRP A 162 7.50 6.59 10.16
N ASN A 163 8.71 7.15 10.28
CA ASN A 163 9.20 7.70 11.53
C ASN A 163 8.84 9.19 11.61
N LYS A 164 7.84 9.51 12.45
CA LYS A 164 7.36 10.89 12.65
C LYS A 164 8.44 11.84 13.19
N ARG A 165 9.44 11.34 13.93
CA ARG A 165 10.52 12.18 14.48
C ARG A 165 11.49 12.63 13.39
N SER A 166 11.81 11.76 12.44
CA SER A 166 12.72 12.07 11.32
C SER A 166 12.00 12.50 10.05
N ASN A 167 10.67 12.42 10.00
CA ASN A 167 9.84 12.74 8.84
C ASN A 167 10.26 11.95 7.59
N SER A 168 10.56 10.66 7.78
CA SER A 168 11.11 9.78 6.75
C SER A 168 10.70 8.33 6.96
N PHE A 169 10.78 7.54 5.89
CA PHE A 169 10.67 6.09 5.96
C PHE A 169 11.92 5.46 6.58
N VAL A 170 11.71 4.49 7.46
CA VAL A 170 12.75 3.66 8.07
C VAL A 170 12.51 2.21 7.65
N ARG A 171 13.59 1.51 7.28
CA ARG A 171 13.58 0.08 6.99
C ARG A 171 13.91 -0.71 8.25
N THR A 172 13.13 -1.75 8.53
CA THR A 172 13.44 -2.71 9.61
C THR A 172 13.32 -4.13 9.06
N TRP A 173 14.35 -4.95 9.30
CA TRP A 173 14.34 -6.35 8.87
C TRP A 173 13.41 -7.18 9.73
N MET A 174 12.53 -7.91 9.07
CA MET A 174 11.54 -8.76 9.68
C MET A 174 11.91 -10.21 9.37
N SER A 175 11.56 -11.09 10.30
CA SER A 175 11.40 -12.49 9.98
C SER A 175 9.94 -12.78 10.16
N ASP A 176 9.39 -13.56 9.26
CA ASP A 176 8.07 -14.15 9.45
C ASP A 176 8.16 -15.26 10.52
#